data_AF-A0A1S8TPD7-F1
#
_entry.id   AF-A0A1S8TPD7-F1
#
_cell.length_a   1.000
_cell.length_b   1.000
_cell.length_c   1.000
_cell.angle_alpha   90.00
_cell.angle_beta   90.00
_cell.angle_gamma   90.00
#
_symmetry.space_group_name_H-M   'P 1'
#
loop_
_entity.id
_entity.type
_entity.pdbx_description
1 polymer ?
#
loop_
_entity_poly.entity_id
_entity_poly.type
_entity_poly.pdbx_seq_one_letter_code
_entity_poly.pdbx_strand_id
1 'polypeptide(L)'
;MLWATQGITDTNKAGLTFRTVPCSGATHSFETYLFIMNVEDIEKGIYRYDPLKHKLLFMFQVDSIDTKVDEITLEQPFVPNFPKKAAVIFAWSTIPYRSE
;
A
#
# COMPACT_ATOMS: atom_id res chain seq x y z
N MET A 1 6.86 -3.49 -8.56
CA MET A 1 6.46 -2.19 -7.99
C MET A 1 6.56 -2.16 -6.46
N LEU A 2 5.99 -3.13 -5.72
CA LEU A 2 5.99 -3.14 -4.25
C LEU A 2 7.37 -3.11 -3.58
N TRP A 3 8.34 -3.86 -4.11
CA TRP A 3 9.71 -3.80 -3.59
C TRP A 3 10.31 -2.39 -3.75
N ALA A 4 10.03 -1.71 -4.86
CA ALA A 4 10.55 -0.36 -5.08
C ALA A 4 9.98 0.67 -4.09
N THR A 5 8.75 0.46 -3.59
CA THR A 5 8.09 1.42 -2.70
C THR A 5 8.49 1.28 -1.23
N GLN A 6 8.72 0.08 -0.73
CA GLN A 6 9.02 -0.18 0.70
C GLN A 6 9.94 -1.40 0.92
N GLY A 7 10.53 -1.96 -0.14
CA GLY A 7 11.34 -3.17 -0.04
C GLY A 7 12.61 -2.97 0.77
N ILE A 8 13.06 -4.03 1.43
CA ILE A 8 14.31 -4.05 2.19
C ILE A 8 15.47 -4.22 1.20
N THR A 9 16.49 -3.38 1.35
CA THR A 9 17.70 -3.37 0.53
C THR A 9 18.88 -3.96 1.27
N ASP A 10 18.97 -3.74 2.58
CA ASP A 10 20.07 -4.22 3.42
C ASP A 10 19.64 -4.28 4.90
N THR A 11 20.44 -4.90 5.77
CA THR A 11 20.22 -4.96 7.22
C THR A 11 21.56 -4.80 7.94
N ASN A 12 21.62 -3.86 8.88
CA ASN A 12 22.86 -3.61 9.62
C ASN A 12 23.12 -4.67 10.72
N LYS A 13 24.30 -4.62 11.33
CA LYS A 13 24.71 -5.55 12.40
C LYS A 13 23.83 -5.47 13.67
N ALA A 14 23.10 -4.37 13.86
CA ALA A 14 22.17 -4.19 14.97
C ALA A 14 20.74 -4.67 14.64
N GLY A 15 20.52 -5.23 13.45
CA GLY A 15 19.21 -5.73 13.01
C GLY A 15 18.27 -4.66 12.45
N LEU A 16 18.74 -3.42 12.25
CA LEU A 16 17.95 -2.38 11.58
C LEU A 16 17.94 -2.62 10.08
N THR A 17 16.74 -2.57 9.50
CA THR A 17 16.54 -2.76 8.07
C THR A 17 16.66 -1.43 7.33
N PHE A 18 17.35 -1.44 6.20
CA PHE A 18 17.34 -0.35 5.24
C PHE A 18 16.31 -0.66 4.16
N ARG A 19 15.58 0.37 3.74
CA ARG A 19 14.55 0.26 2.69
C ARG A 19 14.92 1.11 1.49
N THR A 20 14.23 0.87 0.37
CA THR A 20 14.33 1.70 -0.83
C THR A 20 13.96 3.17 -0.59
N VAL A 21 13.23 3.47 0.48
CA VAL A 21 12.86 4.82 0.92
C VAL A 21 13.66 5.20 2.18
N PRO A 22 14.32 6.37 2.23
CA PRO A 22 15.04 6.81 3.41
C PRO A 22 14.09 7.11 4.57
N CYS A 23 14.51 6.80 5.80
CA CYS A 23 13.75 7.07 7.01
C CYS A 23 14.71 7.39 8.16
N SER A 24 14.42 8.45 8.93
CA SER A 24 15.21 8.79 10.11
C SER A 24 15.13 7.67 11.14
N GLY A 25 16.27 7.26 11.71
CA GLY A 25 16.32 6.22 12.75
C GLY A 25 15.89 4.82 12.31
N ALA A 26 15.62 4.58 11.02
CA ALA A 26 15.11 3.30 10.50
C ALA A 26 13.81 2.82 11.20
N THR A 27 12.94 3.76 11.58
CA THR A 27 11.70 3.47 12.32
C THR A 27 10.53 3.03 11.43
N HIS A 28 10.62 3.32 10.12
CA HIS A 28 9.72 2.82 9.07
C HIS A 28 8.23 3.06 9.37
N SER A 29 7.83 4.33 9.40
CA SER A 29 6.46 4.74 9.70
C SER A 29 5.46 4.46 8.59
N PHE A 30 5.91 4.38 7.33
CA PHE A 30 5.03 4.12 6.20
C PHE A 30 4.51 2.68 6.15
N GLU A 31 3.22 2.56 5.88
CA GLU A 31 2.56 1.32 5.48
C GLU A 31 2.03 1.45 4.05
N THR A 32 2.10 0.37 3.29
CA THR A 32 1.58 0.31 1.91
C THR A 32 0.41 -0.65 1.85
N TYR A 33 -0.74 -0.10 1.47
CA TYR A 33 -1.99 -0.82 1.27
C TYR A 33 -2.32 -0.87 -0.22
N LEU A 34 -2.93 -1.97 -0.63
CA LEU A 34 -3.40 -2.19 -1.99
C LEU A 34 -4.89 -2.46 -1.96
N PHE A 35 -5.62 -1.73 -2.80
CA PHE A 35 -7.03 -1.96 -3.08
C PHE A 35 -7.05 -2.73 -4.40
N ILE A 36 -7.21 -4.05 -4.33
CA ILE A 36 -7.19 -4.93 -5.49
C ILE A 36 -8.62 -5.12 -5.98
N MET A 37 -8.89 -4.74 -7.23
CA MET A 37 -10.24 -4.66 -7.78
C MET A 37 -10.41 -5.45 -9.08
N ASN A 38 -9.39 -5.46 -9.94
CA ASN A 38 -9.43 -6.15 -11.23
C ASN A 38 -8.07 -6.77 -11.56
N VAL A 39 -7.70 -7.81 -10.83
CA VAL A 39 -6.47 -8.60 -11.05
C VAL A 39 -6.85 -10.07 -11.13
N GLU A 40 -6.40 -10.74 -12.19
CA GLU A 40 -6.61 -12.17 -12.38
C GLU A 40 -5.93 -12.97 -11.26
N ASP A 41 -6.58 -14.04 -10.80
CA ASP A 41 -6.09 -14.94 -9.74
C ASP A 41 -5.84 -14.30 -8.36
N ILE A 42 -6.31 -13.07 -8.13
CA ILE A 42 -6.25 -12.42 -6.82
C ILE A 42 -7.66 -11.97 -6.39
N GLU A 43 -8.03 -12.34 -5.17
CA GLU A 43 -9.31 -11.96 -4.58
C GLU A 43 -9.44 -10.44 -4.45
N LYS A 44 -10.65 -9.91 -4.67
CA LYS A 44 -10.91 -8.48 -4.55
C LYS A 44 -10.95 -8.08 -3.08
N GLY A 45 -10.24 -7.03 -2.72
CA GLY A 45 -10.23 -6.55 -1.34
C GLY A 45 -9.03 -5.67 -1.01
N ILE A 46 -8.83 -5.48 0.29
CA ILE A 46 -7.73 -4.67 0.82
C ILE A 46 -6.62 -5.59 1.29
N TYR A 47 -5.40 -5.26 0.87
CA TYR A 47 -4.18 -5.97 1.22
C TYR A 47 -3.18 -5.02 1.85
N ARG A 48 -2.36 -5.52 2.77
CA ARG A 48 -1.18 -4.82 3.29
C ARG A 48 0.08 -5.49 2.77
N TYR A 49 1.03 -4.70 2.30
CA TYR A 49 2.35 -5.20 1.95
C TYR A 49 3.20 -5.47 3.21
N ASP A 50 3.77 -6.67 3.31
CA ASP A 50 4.78 -7.06 4.30
C ASP A 50 6.18 -7.01 3.64
N PRO A 51 6.99 -5.97 3.93
CA PRO A 51 8.31 -5.82 3.34
C PRO A 51 9.32 -6.88 3.78
N LEU A 52 9.17 -7.45 4.99
CA LEU A 52 10.11 -8.42 5.55
C LEU A 52 10.05 -9.74 4.80
N LYS A 53 8.84 -10.16 4.43
CA LYS A 53 8.61 -11.43 3.71
C LYS A 53 8.43 -11.24 2.21
N HIS A 54 8.37 -9.99 1.74
CA HIS A 54 7.98 -9.64 0.38
C HIS A 54 6.65 -10.29 -0.02
N LYS A 55 5.60 -10.10 0.80
CA LYS A 55 4.28 -10.72 0.61
C LYS A 55 3.14 -9.72 0.75
N LEU A 56 2.01 -10.06 0.15
CA LEU A 56 0.74 -9.39 0.40
C LEU A 56 -0.04 -10.15 1.47
N LEU A 57 -0.53 -9.42 2.46
CA LEU A 57 -1.42 -9.93 3.50
C LEU A 57 -2.83 -9.48 3.16
N PHE A 58 -3.72 -10.43 2.90
CA PHE A 58 -5.14 -10.14 2.78
C PHE A 58 -5.68 -9.66 4.13
N MET A 59 -6.32 -8.49 4.13
CA MET A 59 -6.89 -7.93 5.35
C MET A 59 -8.38 -8.25 5.44
N PHE A 60 -9.14 -7.86 4.42
CA PHE A 60 -10.57 -8.10 4.35
C PHE A 60 -11.10 -7.81 2.94
N GLN A 61 -12.22 -8.46 2.61
CA GLN A 61 -13.02 -8.16 1.44
C GLN A 61 -13.79 -6.85 1.67
N VAL A 62 -14.00 -6.10 0.60
CA VAL A 62 -14.85 -4.90 0.61
C VAL A 62 -15.90 -5.03 -0.48
N ASP A 63 -17.16 -5.12 -0.07
CA ASP A 63 -18.28 -5.11 -1.02
C ASP A 63 -18.33 -3.77 -1.77
N SER A 64 -18.51 -3.86 -3.08
CA SER A 64 -18.54 -2.71 -4.00
C SER A 64 -17.33 -1.77 -3.82
N ILE A 65 -16.14 -2.37 -3.70
CA ILE A 65 -14.88 -1.63 -3.50
C ILE A 65 -14.66 -0.55 -4.56
N ASP A 66 -15.07 -0.80 -5.81
CA ASP A 66 -14.97 0.13 -6.92
C ASP A 66 -15.79 1.41 -6.67
N THR A 67 -17.05 1.28 -6.23
CA THR A 67 -17.89 2.42 -5.85
C THR A 67 -17.35 3.16 -4.63
N LYS A 68 -16.97 2.42 -3.57
CA LYS A 68 -16.47 3.03 -2.32
C LYS A 68 -15.20 3.82 -2.54
N VAL A 69 -14.29 3.32 -3.37
CA VAL A 69 -13.07 4.02 -3.76
C VAL A 69 -13.41 5.31 -4.49
N ASP A 70 -14.36 5.28 -5.42
CA ASP A 70 -14.82 6.47 -6.16
C ASP A 70 -15.35 7.54 -5.20
N GLU A 71 -16.16 7.14 -4.22
CA GLU A 71 -16.78 8.03 -3.23
C GLU A 71 -15.78 8.69 -2.27
N ILE A 72 -14.72 7.99 -1.88
CA ILE A 72 -13.69 8.55 -0.98
C ILE A 72 -12.64 9.39 -1.72
N THR A 73 -12.60 9.30 -3.05
CA THR A 73 -11.76 10.16 -3.88
C THR A 73 -12.54 11.41 -4.29
N LEU A 74 -11.88 12.57 -4.22
CA LEU A 74 -12.50 13.82 -4.67
C LEU A 74 -12.89 13.74 -6.14
N GLU A 75 -14.01 14.36 -6.51
CA GLU A 75 -14.45 14.46 -7.89
C GLU A 75 -13.32 15.01 -8.78
N GLN A 76 -12.89 14.20 -9.75
CA GLN A 76 -11.87 14.57 -10.72
C GLN A 76 -12.56 15.06 -12.00
N PRO A 77 -12.64 16.39 -12.25
CA PRO A 77 -13.47 16.94 -13.34
C PRO A 77 -13.00 16.50 -14.74
N PHE A 78 -11.72 16.23 -14.91
CA PHE A 78 -11.13 15.84 -16.19
C PHE A 78 -11.04 14.32 -16.39
N VAL A 79 -11.18 13.54 -15.32
CA VAL A 79 -11.11 12.07 -15.37
C VAL A 79 -12.13 11.46 -14.41
N PRO A 80 -13.44 11.66 -14.67
CA PRO A 80 -14.48 11.21 -13.78
C PRO A 80 -14.44 9.69 -13.65
N ASN A 81 -14.60 9.25 -12.40
CA ASN A 81 -14.60 7.85 -12.03
C ASN A 81 -13.31 7.09 -12.42
N PHE A 82 -12.17 7.78 -12.45
CA PHE A 82 -10.89 7.13 -12.74
C PHE A 82 -10.53 6.04 -11.72
N PRO A 83 -10.68 6.27 -10.39
CA PRO A 83 -10.26 5.31 -9.39
C PRO A 83 -10.95 3.96 -9.53
N LYS A 84 -12.27 3.93 -9.77
CA LYS A 84 -13.01 2.67 -9.96
C LYS A 84 -12.62 1.86 -11.19
N LYS A 85 -11.93 2.47 -12.17
CA LYS A 85 -11.43 1.80 -13.38
C LYS A 85 -10.05 1.16 -13.17
N ALA A 86 -9.37 1.47 -12.07
CA ALA A 86 -8.04 0.95 -11.80
C ALA A 86 -8.08 -0.57 -11.51
N ALA A 87 -7.04 -1.30 -11.91
CA ALA A 87 -6.87 -2.68 -11.49
C ALA A 87 -6.50 -2.79 -10.01
N VAL A 88 -5.59 -1.91 -9.58
CA VAL A 88 -5.07 -1.80 -8.22
C VAL A 88 -4.86 -0.32 -7.89
N ILE A 89 -5.23 0.09 -6.68
CA ILE A 89 -4.87 1.40 -6.12
C ILE A 89 -3.91 1.20 -4.96
N PHE A 90 -2.87 2.04 -4.92
CA PHE A 90 -1.90 2.09 -3.85
C PHE A 90 -2.29 3.21 -2.90
N ALA A 91 -2.43 2.87 -1.61
CA ALA A 91 -2.58 3.85 -0.55
C ALA A 91 -1.41 3.75 0.40
N TRP A 92 -0.82 4.89 0.71
CA TRP A 92 0.23 4.99 1.72
C TRP A 92 -0.35 5.68 2.94
N SER A 93 -0.21 5.03 4.09
CA SER A 93 -0.48 5.65 5.39
C SER A 93 0.82 5.75 6.18
N THR A 94 0.79 6.54 7.24
CA THR A 94 1.86 6.62 8.22
C THR A 94 1.32 6.27 9.59
N ILE A 95 2.12 5.59 10.41
CA ILE A 95 1.87 5.42 11.83
C ILE A 95 2.67 6.50 12.55
N PRO A 96 2.04 7.61 13.00
CA PRO A 96 2.76 8.80 13.46
C PRO A 96 3.76 8.53 14.58
N TYR A 97 3.39 7.66 15.53
CA TYR A 97 4.25 7.24 16.65
C TYR A 97 5.61 6.66 16.22
N ARG A 98 5.72 6.10 15.00
CA ARG A 98 7.01 5.62 14.48
C ARG A 98 7.89 6.74 13.92
N SER A 99 7.39 7.96 13.78
CA SER A 99 8.15 9.10 13.26
C SER A 99 8.55 10.10 14.33
N GLU A 100 8.16 9.87 15.59
CA GLU A 100 8.50 10.69 16.75
C GLU A 100 9.87 10.33 17.35
#